data_AF-A0A9E1JXL4-F1
#
_entry.id   AF-A0A9E1JXL4-F1
#
_cell.length_a   1.000
_cell.length_b   1.000
_cell.length_c   1.000
_cell.angle_alpha   90.00
_cell.angle_beta   90.00
_cell.angle_gamma   90.00
#
_symmetry.space_group_name_H-M   'P 1'
#
loop_
_entity.id
_entity.type
_entity.pdbx_description
1 polymer ?
#
loop_
_entity_poly.entity_id
_entity_poly.type
_entity_poly.pdbx_seq_one_letter_code
_entity_poly.pdbx_strand_id
1 'polypeptide(L)'
;MMDQIKPPWDSKSWEVWLRWVSEGARCAYCDLDGYVLNNWRQMDTEHIIPSGCWNKLNLTVACHGCNRMKSNWNPNTEKSGYDPDNDGLSAPDSEEVRQRLIDVARDYVERKWKEGLYSEEIHTQQIAQGRNWHKDECG
;
A
#
# COMPACT_ATOMS: atom_id res chain seq x y z
N MET A 1 19.26 15.79 -23.22
CA MET A 1 19.32 15.82 -21.74
C MET A 1 17.99 16.42 -21.32
N MET A 2 17.03 15.61 -20.90
CA MET A 2 15.73 16.15 -20.44
C MET A 2 15.97 16.73 -19.05
N ASP A 3 15.98 18.06 -18.96
CA ASP A 3 15.91 18.74 -17.68
C ASP A 3 14.71 18.18 -16.93
N GLN A 4 14.98 17.53 -15.80
CA GLN A 4 13.96 16.97 -14.95
C GLN A 4 13.14 18.15 -14.43
N ILE A 5 11.97 18.36 -15.04
CA ILE A 5 10.91 19.18 -14.46
C ILE A 5 10.60 18.51 -13.13
N LYS A 6 11.24 18.95 -12.04
CA LYS A 6 10.81 18.62 -10.70
C LYS A 6 9.45 19.26 -10.56
N PRO A 7 8.37 18.47 -10.52
CA PRO A 7 7.06 19.06 -10.38
C PRO A 7 6.97 19.70 -8.97
N PRO A 8 6.04 20.64 -8.73
CA PRO A 8 6.03 21.51 -7.55
C PRO A 8 5.72 20.81 -6.21
N TRP A 9 5.88 19.50 -6.15
CA TRP A 9 5.57 18.66 -5.01
C TRP A 9 6.83 18.38 -4.19
N ASP A 10 6.68 18.13 -2.90
CA ASP A 10 7.78 17.65 -2.07
C ASP A 10 8.30 16.27 -2.55
N SER A 11 9.50 15.88 -2.11
CA SER A 11 10.15 14.63 -2.52
C SER A 11 9.29 13.39 -2.26
N LYS A 12 8.52 13.41 -1.17
CA LYS A 12 7.62 12.32 -0.78
C LYS A 12 6.45 12.19 -1.77
N SER A 13 5.84 13.31 -2.13
CA SER A 13 4.77 13.38 -3.14
C SER A 13 5.27 12.95 -4.52
N TRP A 14 6.53 13.23 -4.85
CA TRP A 14 7.16 12.75 -6.08
C TRP A 14 7.39 11.24 -6.09
N GLU A 15 7.86 10.65 -5.00
CA GLU A 15 8.03 9.19 -4.87
C GLU A 15 6.69 8.45 -4.93
N VAL A 16 5.66 8.99 -4.28
CA VAL A 16 4.28 8.52 -4.37
C VAL A 16 3.79 8.54 -5.81
N TRP A 17 4.01 9.65 -6.53
CA TRP A 17 3.60 9.78 -7.93
C TRP A 17 4.34 8.81 -8.85
N LEU A 18 5.67 8.70 -8.71
CA LEU A 18 6.47 7.74 -9.49
C LEU A 18 6.01 6.31 -9.24
N ARG A 19 5.66 5.97 -7.99
CA ARG A 19 5.16 4.65 -7.65
C ARG A 19 3.82 4.38 -8.33
N TRP A 20 2.92 5.36 -8.27
CA TRP A 20 1.62 5.32 -8.93
C TRP A 20 1.74 5.08 -10.44
N VAL A 21 2.65 5.78 -11.12
CA VAL A 21 2.92 5.59 -12.54
C VAL A 21 3.55 4.22 -12.81
N SER A 22 4.50 3.79 -11.99
CA SER A 22 5.22 2.51 -12.17
C SER A 22 4.33 1.28 -12.00
N GLU A 23 3.31 1.36 -11.14
CA GLU A 23 2.36 0.27 -10.88
C GLU A 23 1.10 0.40 -11.74
N GLY A 24 1.12 1.26 -12.76
CA GLY A 24 0.02 1.44 -13.70
C GLY A 24 -1.25 2.01 -13.07
N ALA A 25 -1.12 2.72 -11.95
CA ALA A 25 -2.24 3.26 -11.16
C ALA A 25 -3.20 2.20 -10.60
N ARG A 26 -2.77 0.93 -10.45
CA ARG A 26 -3.64 -0.16 -9.97
C ARG A 26 -3.37 -0.47 -8.51
N CYS A 27 -4.42 -0.87 -7.79
CA CYS A 27 -4.27 -1.38 -6.42
C CYS A 27 -3.51 -2.71 -6.46
N ALA A 28 -2.38 -2.81 -5.77
CA ALA A 28 -1.56 -4.02 -5.73
C ALA A 28 -2.31 -5.23 -5.14
N TYR A 29 -3.31 -5.00 -4.29
CA TYR A 29 -4.04 -6.06 -3.62
C TYR A 29 -5.25 -6.54 -4.42
N CYS A 30 -6.15 -5.65 -4.85
CA CYS A 30 -7.38 -6.04 -5.54
C CYS A 30 -7.41 -5.75 -7.05
N ASP A 31 -6.32 -5.23 -7.61
CA ASP A 31 -6.19 -4.87 -9.04
C ASP A 31 -7.19 -3.80 -9.55
N LEU A 32 -7.83 -3.08 -8.61
CA LEU A 32 -8.70 -1.96 -8.90
C LEU A 32 -7.95 -0.89 -9.70
N ASP A 33 -8.53 -0.50 -10.83
CA ASP A 33 -7.99 0.54 -11.69
C ASP A 33 -8.23 1.92 -11.05
N GLY A 34 -7.15 2.63 -10.71
CA GLY A 34 -7.23 3.97 -10.16
C GLY A 34 -7.76 5.01 -11.14
N TYR A 35 -7.72 4.76 -12.46
CA TYR A 35 -8.26 5.68 -13.47
C TYR A 35 -9.80 5.67 -13.51
N VAL A 36 -10.45 4.60 -13.04
CA VAL A 36 -11.92 4.58 -12.94
C VAL A 36 -12.43 5.29 -11.68
N LEU A 37 -11.53 5.66 -10.78
CA LEU A 37 -11.85 6.42 -9.59
C LEU A 37 -11.95 7.91 -9.93
N ASN A 38 -13.11 8.51 -9.66
CA ASN A 38 -13.33 9.95 -9.85
C ASN A 38 -12.45 10.82 -8.92
N ASN A 39 -11.69 10.22 -8.00
CA ASN A 39 -10.83 10.90 -7.05
C ASN A 39 -9.57 10.08 -6.77
N TRP A 40 -8.43 10.55 -7.28
CA TRP A 40 -7.11 9.91 -7.07
C TRP A 40 -6.74 9.74 -5.60
N ARG A 41 -7.33 10.53 -4.68
CA ARG A 41 -7.12 10.40 -3.23
C ARG A 41 -7.59 9.06 -2.67
N GLN A 42 -8.31 8.27 -3.45
CA GLN A 42 -8.80 6.94 -3.06
C GLN A 42 -7.73 5.85 -3.17
N MET A 43 -6.57 6.21 -3.68
CA MET A 43 -5.37 5.38 -3.72
C MET A 43 -4.34 5.97 -2.77
N ASP A 44 -3.75 5.11 -1.95
CA ASP A 44 -2.67 5.41 -1.05
C ASP A 44 -1.36 4.78 -1.56
N THR A 45 -0.25 5.40 -1.17
CA THR A 45 1.02 4.67 -1.06
C THR A 45 1.11 4.09 0.34
N GLU A 46 1.29 2.78 0.42
CA GLU A 46 1.30 2.03 1.67
C GLU A 46 2.57 1.21 1.83
N HIS A 47 2.97 0.98 3.09
CA HIS A 47 3.96 -0.03 3.45
C HIS A 47 3.38 -1.45 3.44
N ILE A 48 4.00 -2.34 2.66
CA ILE A 48 3.68 -3.77 2.64
C ILE A 48 3.92 -4.38 4.04
N ILE A 49 5.06 -4.08 4.67
CA ILE A 49 5.35 -4.41 6.07
C ILE A 49 5.10 -3.15 6.91
N PRO A 50 4.15 -3.16 7.86
CA PRO A 50 3.84 -2.00 8.70
C PRO A 50 5.05 -1.58 9.53
N SER A 51 5.22 -0.28 9.75
CA SER A 51 6.36 0.29 10.50
C SER A 51 7.77 -0.01 9.95
N GLY A 52 7.87 -0.61 8.75
CA GLY A 52 9.15 -0.78 8.06
C GLY A 52 9.65 0.52 7.43
N CYS A 53 10.91 0.54 6.99
CA CYS A 53 11.52 1.71 6.36
C CYS A 53 10.75 2.16 5.10
N TRP A 54 10.73 3.49 4.87
CA TRP A 54 10.30 4.11 3.63
C TRP A 54 11.33 3.83 2.53
N ASN A 55 11.37 2.59 2.05
CA ASN A 55 12.17 2.22 0.90
C ASN A 55 11.25 1.75 -0.24
N LYS A 56 11.74 1.87 -1.47
CA LYS A 56 10.96 1.50 -2.66
C LYS A 56 10.41 0.07 -2.60
N LEU A 57 11.13 -0.86 -1.97
CA LEU A 57 10.73 -2.26 -1.93
C LEU A 57 9.60 -2.53 -0.92
N ASN A 58 9.48 -1.71 0.12
CA ASN A 58 8.40 -1.82 1.10
C ASN A 58 7.15 -1.02 0.69
N LEU A 59 7.21 -0.18 -0.33
CA LEU A 59 6.08 0.65 -0.76
C LEU A 59 5.31 0.02 -1.92
N THR A 60 3.99 0.19 -1.94
CA THR A 60 3.10 -0.18 -3.05
C THR A 60 1.89 0.74 -3.10
N VAL A 61 1.16 0.73 -4.23
CA VAL A 61 -0.11 1.42 -4.39
C VAL A 61 -1.25 0.53 -3.90
N ALA A 62 -2.11 1.04 -3.03
CA ALA A 62 -3.29 0.33 -2.54
C ALA A 62 -4.51 1.24 -2.56
N CYS A 63 -5.71 0.71 -2.82
CA CYS A 63 -6.92 1.49 -2.58
C CYS A 63 -7.16 1.63 -1.07
N HIS A 64 -7.83 2.71 -0.65
CA HIS A 64 -8.18 2.95 0.76
C HIS A 64 -8.84 1.74 1.44
N GLY A 65 -9.72 1.03 0.72
CA GLY A 65 -10.39 -0.16 1.25
C GLY A 65 -9.39 -1.25 1.63
N CYS A 66 -8.50 -1.62 0.71
CA CYS A 66 -7.49 -2.64 0.94
C CYS A 66 -6.46 -2.21 2.00
N ASN A 67 -6.00 -0.97 1.96
CA ASN A 67 -5.12 -0.41 2.99
C ASN A 67 -5.76 -0.47 4.37
N ARG A 68 -7.05 -0.13 4.49
CA ARG A 68 -7.78 -0.23 5.77
C ARG A 68 -7.97 -1.67 6.24
N MET A 69 -8.23 -2.62 5.34
CA MET A 69 -8.35 -4.03 5.70
C MET A 69 -7.02 -4.56 6.21
N LYS A 70 -5.94 -4.29 5.48
CA LYS A 70 -4.59 -4.69 5.88
C LYS A 70 -4.17 -3.99 7.17
N SER A 71 -4.33 -2.67 7.27
CA SER A 71 -4.03 -1.89 8.46
C SER A 71 -2.64 -2.23 9.02
N ASN A 72 -2.54 -2.47 10.32
CA ASN A 72 -1.31 -2.87 11.01
C ASN A 72 -0.99 -4.37 10.89
N TRP A 73 -1.72 -5.14 10.07
CA TRP A 73 -1.40 -6.56 9.85
C TRP A 73 -0.13 -6.70 9.03
N ASN A 74 0.76 -7.58 9.49
CA ASN A 74 2.03 -7.84 8.84
C ASN A 74 1.93 -9.10 7.97
N PRO A 75 2.12 -9.01 6.63
CA PRO A 75 2.16 -10.20 5.77
C PRO A 75 3.29 -11.18 6.15
N ASN A 76 4.26 -10.72 6.94
CA ASN A 76 5.33 -11.53 7.46
C ASN A 76 4.98 -12.30 8.74
N THR A 77 3.75 -12.27 9.27
CA THR A 77 3.41 -12.96 10.55
C THR A 77 2.49 -14.17 10.44
N GLU A 78 1.71 -14.33 9.34
CA GLU A 78 0.73 -15.43 9.23
C GLU A 78 1.24 -16.70 8.50
N LYS A 79 2.38 -16.64 7.80
CA LYS A 79 3.02 -17.81 7.17
C LYS A 79 4.40 -18.18 7.76
N SER A 80 4.91 -17.46 8.76
CA SER A 80 6.32 -17.52 9.20
C SER A 80 6.55 -18.01 10.63
N GLY A 81 5.51 -18.10 11.46
CA GLY A 81 5.69 -18.28 12.90
C GLY A 81 6.10 -16.96 13.56
N TYR A 82 5.18 -16.37 14.33
CA TYR A 82 5.44 -15.17 15.10
C TYR A 82 6.55 -15.43 16.14
N ASP A 83 7.71 -14.82 15.91
CA ASP A 83 8.79 -14.68 16.88
C ASP A 83 8.82 -13.21 17.33
N PRO A 84 8.38 -12.90 18.56
CA PRO A 84 8.38 -11.53 19.08
C PRO A 84 9.79 -10.94 19.26
N ASP A 85 10.85 -11.75 19.18
CA ASP A 85 12.25 -11.35 19.34
C ASP A 85 12.98 -11.23 17.99
N ASN A 86 12.37 -11.68 16.89
CA ASN A 86 12.87 -11.52 15.53
C ASN A 86 12.10 -10.37 14.88
N ASP A 87 12.73 -9.21 14.85
CA ASP A 87 12.08 -7.93 14.63
C ASP A 87 11.25 -7.83 13.36
N GLY A 88 11.38 -8.70 12.34
CA GLY A 88 10.35 -9.02 11.32
C GLY A 88 9.76 -7.86 10.50
N LEU A 89 10.27 -6.66 10.75
CA LEU A 89 9.90 -5.32 10.30
C LEU A 89 10.91 -4.81 9.27
N SER A 90 11.96 -5.58 9.01
CA SER A 90 12.91 -5.32 7.93
C SER A 90 12.16 -5.28 6.61
N ALA A 91 12.26 -4.15 5.93
CA ALA A 91 11.71 -3.98 4.60
C ALA A 91 12.24 -5.05 3.63
N PRO A 92 11.51 -5.38 2.55
CA PRO A 92 11.95 -6.38 1.60
C PRO A 92 13.33 -6.00 1.01
N ASP A 93 14.22 -6.98 0.90
CA ASP A 93 15.58 -6.81 0.38
C ASP A 93 15.68 -7.05 -1.14
N SER A 94 14.62 -7.60 -1.73
CA SER A 94 14.54 -7.98 -3.13
C SER A 94 13.12 -7.84 -3.66
N GLU A 95 12.99 -7.73 -4.99
CA GLU A 95 11.68 -7.67 -5.67
C GLU A 95 10.91 -8.99 -5.55
N GLU A 96 11.62 -10.12 -5.49
CA GLU A 96 11.01 -11.43 -5.27
C GLU A 96 10.33 -11.52 -3.89
N VAL A 97 11.05 -11.09 -2.83
CA VAL A 97 10.49 -11.04 -1.47
C VAL A 97 9.34 -10.05 -1.41
N ARG A 98 9.48 -8.90 -2.06
CA ARG A 98 8.39 -7.91 -2.18
C ARG A 98 7.14 -8.52 -2.80
N GLN A 99 7.26 -9.17 -3.95
CA GLN A 99 6.11 -9.75 -4.66
C GLN A 99 5.44 -10.85 -3.82
N ARG A 100 6.22 -11.72 -3.20
CA ARG A 100 5.69 -12.75 -2.28
C ARG A 100 4.87 -12.12 -1.15
N LEU A 101 5.33 -11.03 -0.55
CA LEU A 101 4.61 -10.34 0.53
C LEU A 101 3.34 -9.65 0.03
N ILE A 102 3.35 -9.09 -1.19
CA ILE A 102 2.14 -8.55 -1.83
C ILE A 102 1.12 -9.66 -2.04
N ASP A 103 1.53 -10.84 -2.52
CA ASP A 103 0.62 -11.96 -2.73
C ASP A 103 0.02 -12.47 -1.42
N VAL A 104 0.81 -12.52 -0.34
CA VAL A 104 0.31 -12.86 1.00
C VAL A 104 -0.68 -11.80 1.53
N ALA A 105 -0.41 -10.51 1.29
CA ALA A 105 -1.34 -9.44 1.63
C ALA A 105 -2.63 -9.50 0.81
N ARG A 106 -2.55 -9.87 -0.47
CA ARG A 106 -3.71 -10.10 -1.33
C ARG A 106 -4.58 -11.23 -0.79
N ASP A 107 -4.00 -12.38 -0.44
CA ASP A 107 -4.71 -13.50 0.17
C ASP A 107 -5.45 -13.09 1.46
N TYR A 108 -4.81 -12.28 2.30
CA TYR A 108 -5.40 -11.77 3.54
C TYR A 108 -6.59 -10.84 3.25
N VAL A 109 -6.40 -9.87 2.36
CA VAL A 109 -7.46 -8.93 1.96
C VAL A 109 -8.65 -9.70 1.41
N GLU A 110 -8.43 -10.68 0.51
CA GLU A 110 -9.49 -11.50 -0.07
C GLU A 110 -10.27 -12.30 0.99
N ARG A 111 -9.59 -12.86 2.00
CA ARG A 111 -10.28 -13.51 3.12
C ARG A 111 -11.12 -12.52 3.93
N LYS A 112 -10.58 -11.33 4.22
CA LYS A 112 -11.31 -10.29 4.96
C LYS A 112 -12.56 -9.81 4.23
N TRP A 113 -12.51 -9.74 2.90
CA TRP A 113 -13.70 -9.53 2.07
C TRP A 113 -14.74 -10.64 2.27
N LYS A 114 -14.33 -11.91 2.15
CA LYS A 114 -15.22 -13.06 2.27
C LYS A 114 -15.84 -13.21 3.67
N GLU A 115 -15.15 -12.77 4.71
CA GLU A 115 -15.63 -12.76 6.10
C GLU A 115 -16.74 -11.71 6.35
N GLY A 116 -17.12 -10.91 5.36
CA GLY A 116 -18.26 -9.99 5.46
C GLY A 116 -17.98 -8.72 6.26
N LEU A 117 -16.70 -8.39 6.50
CA LEU A 117 -16.32 -7.12 7.13
C LEU A 117 -16.52 -5.91 6.20
N TYR A 118 -16.81 -6.13 4.92
CA TYR A 118 -17.12 -5.11 3.91
C TYR A 118 -18.05 -5.66 2.82
N SER A 119 -19.18 -5.00 2.56
CA SER A 119 -19.91 -5.14 1.30
C SER A 119 -19.30 -4.23 0.23
N GLU A 120 -19.57 -4.52 -1.05
CA GLU A 120 -19.20 -3.67 -2.19
C GLU A 120 -19.63 -2.20 -2.00
N GLU A 121 -20.75 -2.00 -1.31
CA GLU A 121 -21.28 -0.69 -0.90
C GLU A 121 -20.36 0.07 0.07
N ILE A 122 -19.78 -0.60 1.07
CA ILE A 122 -18.89 0.04 2.04
C ILE A 122 -17.56 0.42 1.36
N HIS A 123 -17.12 -0.33 0.35
CA HIS A 123 -15.94 0.00 -0.46
C HIS A 123 -16.10 1.35 -1.14
N THR A 124 -17.21 1.52 -1.85
CA THR A 124 -17.55 2.74 -2.60
C THR A 124 -17.76 3.93 -1.66
N GLN A 125 -18.37 3.71 -0.48
CA GLN A 125 -18.58 4.77 0.52
C GLN A 125 -17.29 5.27 1.17
N GLN A 126 -16.33 4.39 1.44
CA GLN A 126 -15.07 4.80 2.10
C GLN A 126 -14.08 5.46 1.14
N ILE A 127 -14.12 5.03 -0.12
CA ILE A 127 -13.60 5.75 -1.28
C ILE A 127 -14.09 7.22 -1.28
N ALA A 128 -15.36 7.50 -0.93
CA ALA A 128 -15.88 8.87 -0.90
C ALA A 128 -15.39 9.75 0.28
N GLN A 129 -14.77 9.18 1.34
CA GLN A 129 -14.51 9.90 2.61
C GLN A 129 -13.04 10.28 2.88
N GLY A 130 -12.15 10.18 1.87
CA GLY A 130 -10.69 10.31 2.01
C GLY A 130 -10.20 11.35 3.03
N ARG A 131 -9.43 10.89 4.03
CA ARG A 131 -8.86 11.72 5.11
C ARG A 131 -7.35 11.91 4.95
N ASN A 132 -6.89 13.15 5.16
CA ASN A 132 -5.49 13.55 5.22
C ASN A 132 -4.79 12.99 6.46
N TRP A 133 -3.63 12.36 6.30
CA TRP A 133 -2.66 12.17 7.39
C TRP A 133 -1.25 12.53 6.90
N HIS A 134 -0.70 13.59 7.48
CA HIS A 134 0.73 13.81 7.56
C HIS A 134 1.33 12.80 8.54
N LYS A 135 2.49 12.23 8.21
CA LYS A 135 3.40 11.66 9.21
C LYS A 135 4.85 11.92 8.86
N ASP A 136 5.55 12.18 9.95
CA ASP A 136 6.92 12.63 10.20
C ASP A 136 8.00 11.80 9.49
N GLU A 137 9.15 12.45 9.35
CA GLU A 137 10.36 12.01 8.66
C GLU A 137 11.22 11.12 9.57
N CYS A 138 11.79 10.06 9.00
CA CYS A 138 12.90 9.34 9.63
C CYS A 138 14.20 10.12 9.37
N GLY A 139 14.96 10.37 10.44
CA GLY A 139 16.33 10.92 10.36
C GLY A 139 17.37 9.90 9.92
#